data_AF-A0A3L7A4Z1-F1
#
_entry.id   AF-A0A3L7A4Z1-F1
#
_cell.length_a   1.000
_cell.length_b   1.000
_cell.length_c   1.000
_cell.angle_alpha   90.00
_cell.angle_beta   90.00
_cell.angle_gamma   90.00
#
_symmetry.space_group_name_H-M   'P 1'
#
loop_
_entity.id
_entity.type
_entity.pdbx_description
1 polymer ?
#
loop_
_entity_poly.entity_id
_entity_poly.type
_entity_poly.pdbx_seq_one_letter_code
_entity_poly.pdbx_strand_id
1 'polypeptide(L)'
;MTRSARFPLTVLALVALLAGAAPAAAQSFSCATNTGPDERAICADCGLAQLDVKLAVMYEVLTKTSGMGVRADLREAQRAWLSTRAACGGNVSCLTGAYQTRIAALQASLDEFYSRGPF
;
A
#
# COMPACT_ATOMS: atom_id res chain seq x y z
N MET A 1 -3.21 27.45 49.94
CA MET A 1 -2.85 26.03 50.12
C MET A 1 -2.87 25.35 48.75
N THR A 2 -1.75 25.32 48.03
CA THR A 2 -1.61 24.62 46.74
C THR A 2 -0.88 23.31 46.99
N ARG A 3 -1.59 22.16 46.86
CA ARG A 3 -0.99 20.83 46.97
C ARG A 3 -0.26 20.52 45.66
N SER A 4 1.07 20.47 45.70
CA SER A 4 1.86 19.85 44.62
C SER A 4 1.57 18.36 44.56
N ALA A 5 0.89 17.92 43.50
CA ALA A 5 0.76 16.52 43.17
C ALA A 5 2.13 16.00 42.70
N ARG A 6 2.80 15.23 43.57
CA ARG A 6 4.03 14.50 43.22
C ARG A 6 3.62 13.24 42.49
N PHE A 7 3.52 13.30 41.16
CA PHE A 7 3.38 12.10 40.34
C PHE A 7 4.68 11.30 40.43
N PRO A 8 4.63 10.01 40.84
CA PRO A 8 5.83 9.19 40.99
C PRO A 8 6.50 8.98 39.63
N LEU A 9 7.82 9.24 39.58
CA LEU A 9 8.65 9.19 38.37
C LEU A 9 8.54 7.85 37.61
N THR A 10 8.16 6.77 38.32
CA THR A 10 7.98 5.42 37.80
C THR A 10 6.77 5.28 36.87
N VAL A 11 5.72 6.10 37.02
CA VAL A 11 4.52 6.04 36.16
C VAL A 11 4.78 6.66 34.78
N LEU A 12 5.69 7.65 34.70
CA LEU A 12 6.01 8.33 33.44
C LEU A 12 6.80 7.43 32.47
N ALA A 13 7.62 6.51 32.99
CA ALA A 13 8.45 5.62 32.19
C ALA A 13 7.64 4.53 31.46
N LEU A 14 6.51 4.08 32.03
CA LEU A 14 5.67 3.04 31.41
C LEU A 14 4.86 3.56 30.20
N VAL A 15 4.47 4.84 30.22
CA VAL A 15 3.65 5.43 29.14
C VAL A 15 4.48 5.68 27.88
N ALA A 16 5.78 5.94 28.01
CA ALA A 16 6.67 6.17 26.88
C ALA A 16 6.92 4.90 26.02
N LEU A 17 6.84 3.70 26.61
CA LEU A 17 7.04 2.45 25.86
C LEU A 17 5.86 2.07 24.95
N LEU A 18 4.67 2.64 25.17
CA LEU A 18 3.46 2.33 24.38
C LEU A 18 3.30 3.24 23.16
N ALA A 19 4.10 4.31 23.02
CA ALA A 19 3.95 5.32 21.97
C ALA A 19 4.78 5.05 20.69
N GLY A 20 5.55 3.96 20.64
CA GLY A 20 6.66 3.81 19.69
C GLY A 20 6.55 2.72 18.61
N ALA A 21 5.44 2.00 18.50
CA ALA A 21 5.27 1.04 17.39
C ALA A 21 4.56 1.73 16.23
N ALA A 22 5.29 2.54 15.46
CA ALA A 22 4.81 2.89 14.12
C ALA A 22 4.60 1.57 13.36
N PRO A 23 3.44 1.36 12.70
CA PRO A 23 3.25 0.18 11.88
C PRO A 23 4.43 0.08 10.91
N ALA A 24 5.08 -1.08 10.85
CA ALA A 24 6.12 -1.35 9.87
C ALA A 24 5.50 -1.10 8.49
N ALA A 25 5.88 0.01 7.86
CA ALA A 25 5.23 0.53 6.68
C ALA A 25 5.66 -0.32 5.47
N ALA A 26 4.92 -1.41 5.21
CA ALA A 26 5.26 -2.38 4.19
C ALA A 26 4.83 -1.95 2.78
N GLN A 27 3.84 -1.06 2.64
CA GLN A 27 3.30 -0.55 1.36
C GLN A 27 4.36 0.07 0.43
N SER A 28 4.09 0.09 -0.87
CA SER A 28 4.98 0.53 -1.96
C SER A 28 5.30 2.02 -2.02
N PHE A 29 4.76 2.82 -1.09
CA PHE A 29 4.97 4.26 -0.98
C PHE A 29 5.21 4.70 0.46
N SER A 30 5.69 5.93 0.67
CA SER A 30 5.95 6.47 2.01
C SER A 30 4.69 6.99 2.69
N CYS A 31 4.31 6.38 3.81
CA CYS A 31 3.21 6.86 4.65
C CYS A 31 3.47 8.22 5.33
N ALA A 32 4.72 8.68 5.39
CA ALA A 32 5.06 9.98 5.98
C ALA A 32 4.70 11.16 5.08
N THR A 33 4.66 10.93 3.76
CA THR A 33 4.50 12.00 2.76
C THR A 33 3.21 11.90 1.96
N ASN A 34 2.58 10.73 1.93
CA ASN A 34 1.33 10.52 1.21
C ASN A 34 0.10 10.83 2.07
N THR A 35 -0.66 11.82 1.64
CA THR A 35 -1.73 12.42 2.44
C THR A 35 -3.13 12.18 1.87
N GLY A 36 -3.28 11.41 0.78
CA GLY A 36 -4.58 11.04 0.22
C GLY A 36 -5.42 10.21 1.20
N PRO A 37 -6.77 10.33 1.21
CA PRO A 37 -7.62 9.51 2.08
C PRO A 37 -7.47 7.99 1.87
N ASP A 38 -7.28 7.57 0.61
CA ASP A 38 -6.97 6.19 0.22
C ASP A 38 -5.62 5.75 0.77
N GLU A 39 -4.60 6.59 0.62
CA GLU A 39 -3.23 6.29 1.06
C GLU A 39 -3.12 6.20 2.58
N ARG A 40 -3.82 7.06 3.31
CA ARG A 40 -3.91 6.96 4.78
C ARG A 40 -4.58 5.65 5.22
N ALA A 41 -5.63 5.22 4.52
CA ALA A 41 -6.27 3.95 4.81
C ALA A 41 -5.35 2.75 4.52
N ILE A 42 -4.60 2.79 3.42
CA ILE A 42 -3.60 1.78 3.09
C ILE A 42 -2.48 1.72 4.16
N CYS A 43 -2.04 2.87 4.65
CA CYS A 43 -1.04 2.95 5.72
C CYS A 43 -1.53 2.44 7.07
N ALA A 44 -2.84 2.54 7.35
CA ALA A 44 -3.44 2.13 8.61
C ALA A 44 -3.92 0.66 8.62
N ASP A 45 -4.08 0.04 7.46
CA ASP A 45 -4.60 -1.32 7.32
C ASP A 45 -3.53 -2.28 6.74
N CYS A 46 -3.15 -3.28 7.53
CA CYS A 46 -2.12 -4.24 7.14
C CYS A 46 -2.51 -5.07 5.90
N GLY A 47 -3.80 -5.40 5.73
CA GLY A 47 -4.29 -6.14 4.57
C GLY A 47 -4.16 -5.33 3.29
N LEU A 48 -4.55 -4.05 3.32
CA LEU A 48 -4.38 -3.13 2.21
C LEU A 48 -2.89 -2.90 1.89
N ALA A 49 -2.03 -2.73 2.91
CA ALA A 49 -0.60 -2.59 2.71
C ALA A 49 0.01 -3.82 2.00
N GLN A 50 -0.39 -5.04 2.36
CA GLN A 50 0.06 -6.26 1.68
C GLN A 50 -0.42 -6.34 0.22
N LEU A 51 -1.67 -5.96 -0.04
CA LEU A 51 -2.19 -5.88 -1.41
C LEU A 51 -1.42 -4.85 -2.25
N ASP A 52 -1.05 -3.73 -1.66
CA ASP A 52 -0.27 -2.68 -2.31
C ASP A 52 1.13 -3.17 -2.72
N VAL A 53 1.85 -3.84 -1.81
CA VAL A 53 3.14 -4.47 -2.12
C VAL A 53 3.00 -5.49 -3.22
N LYS A 54 2.02 -6.40 -3.11
CA LYS A 54 1.80 -7.46 -4.10
C LYS A 54 1.61 -6.88 -5.49
N LEU A 55 0.74 -5.88 -5.61
CA LEU A 55 0.49 -5.19 -6.87
C LEU A 55 1.77 -4.54 -7.41
N ALA A 56 2.49 -3.79 -6.56
CA ALA A 56 3.70 -3.08 -6.95
C ALA A 56 4.78 -4.02 -7.50
N VAL A 57 5.01 -5.16 -6.83
CA VAL A 57 5.97 -6.19 -7.28
C VAL A 57 5.55 -6.77 -8.63
N MET A 58 4.28 -7.15 -8.80
CA MET A 58 3.80 -7.70 -10.07
C MET A 58 3.95 -6.70 -11.22
N TYR A 59 3.60 -5.44 -10.97
CA TYR A 59 3.75 -4.36 -11.93
C TYR A 59 5.22 -4.12 -12.30
N GLU A 60 6.12 -4.14 -11.32
CA GLU A 60 7.56 -3.99 -11.55
C GLU A 60 8.11 -5.13 -12.42
N VAL A 61 7.77 -6.39 -12.11
CA VAL A 61 8.17 -7.56 -12.91
C VAL A 61 7.69 -7.39 -14.35
N LEU A 62 6.39 -7.18 -14.54
CA LEU A 62 5.80 -7.03 -15.87
C LEU A 62 6.42 -5.88 -16.67
N THR A 63 6.64 -4.73 -16.04
CA THR A 63 7.23 -3.60 -16.76
C THR A 63 8.69 -3.85 -17.10
N LYS A 64 9.47 -4.55 -16.28
CA LYS A 64 10.86 -4.89 -16.59
C LYS A 64 10.98 -5.94 -17.68
N THR A 65 10.11 -6.94 -17.70
CA THR A 65 10.17 -8.06 -18.66
C THR A 65 9.46 -7.79 -19.98
N SER A 66 8.56 -6.81 -20.03
CA SER A 66 7.80 -6.49 -21.26
C SER A 66 8.59 -5.66 -22.27
N GLY A 67 8.33 -5.91 -23.56
CA GLY A 67 8.76 -5.04 -24.66
C GLY A 67 8.15 -3.63 -24.60
N MET A 68 8.70 -2.68 -25.36
CA MET A 68 8.39 -1.24 -25.21
C MET A 68 6.89 -0.90 -25.34
N GLY A 69 6.17 -1.50 -26.29
CA GLY A 69 4.73 -1.26 -26.49
C GLY A 69 3.90 -1.68 -25.27
N VAL A 70 3.96 -2.97 -24.93
CA VAL A 70 3.28 -3.54 -23.75
C VAL A 70 3.66 -2.79 -22.46
N ARG A 71 4.93 -2.40 -22.30
CA ARG A 71 5.39 -1.62 -21.15
C ARG A 71 4.75 -0.22 -21.11
N ALA A 72 4.49 0.42 -22.24
CA ALA A 72 3.79 1.70 -22.30
C ALA A 72 2.33 1.55 -21.85
N ASP A 73 1.65 0.51 -22.35
CA ASP A 73 0.27 0.20 -22.00
C ASP A 73 0.11 -0.11 -20.50
N LEU A 74 1.02 -0.93 -19.95
CA LEU A 74 1.07 -1.23 -18.51
C LEU A 74 1.19 0.05 -17.67
N ARG A 75 2.06 0.97 -18.08
CA ARG A 75 2.28 2.25 -17.39
C ARG A 75 1.04 3.14 -17.43
N GLU A 76 0.38 3.23 -18.58
CA GLU A 76 -0.85 4.00 -18.73
C GLU A 76 -1.98 3.42 -17.87
N ALA A 77 -2.20 2.11 -17.97
CA ALA A 77 -3.20 1.42 -17.17
C ALA A 77 -2.94 1.56 -15.66
N GLN A 78 -1.68 1.56 -15.24
CA GLN A 78 -1.32 1.76 -13.83
C GLN A 78 -1.62 3.19 -13.36
N ARG A 79 -1.32 4.21 -14.17
CA ARG A 79 -1.67 5.60 -13.86
C ARG A 79 -3.18 5.79 -13.75
N ALA A 80 -3.95 5.24 -14.68
CA ALA A 80 -5.41 5.29 -14.64
C ALA A 80 -5.96 4.59 -13.38
N TRP A 81 -5.39 3.44 -13.02
CA TRP A 81 -5.80 2.71 -11.82
C TRP A 81 -5.57 3.50 -10.52
N LEU A 82 -4.53 4.34 -10.43
CA LEU A 82 -4.33 5.20 -9.25
C LEU A 82 -5.53 6.14 -9.02
N SER A 83 -6.17 6.63 -10.08
CA SER A 83 -7.40 7.43 -9.96
C SER A 83 -8.58 6.58 -9.47
N THR A 84 -8.70 5.32 -9.92
CA THR A 84 -9.71 4.37 -9.40
C THR A 84 -9.50 4.13 -7.90
N ARG A 85 -8.27 3.89 -7.46
CA ARG A 85 -7.92 3.71 -6.05
C ARG A 85 -8.26 4.96 -5.23
N ALA A 86 -7.86 6.13 -5.71
CA ALA A 86 -8.12 7.41 -5.03
C ALA A 86 -9.62 7.70 -4.88
N ALA A 87 -10.45 7.31 -5.86
CA ALA A 87 -11.90 7.49 -5.81
C ALA A 87 -12.58 6.68 -4.68
N CYS A 88 -11.95 5.61 -4.17
CA CYS A 88 -12.46 4.89 -3.00
C CYS A 88 -12.35 5.68 -1.70
N GLY A 89 -11.54 6.74 -1.66
CA GLY A 89 -11.18 7.43 -0.42
C GLY A 89 -10.69 6.43 0.63
N GLY A 90 -11.08 6.61 1.90
CA GLY A 90 -10.70 5.70 2.98
C GLY A 90 -11.53 4.42 3.12
N ASN A 91 -12.38 4.07 2.15
CA ASN A 91 -13.24 2.89 2.27
C ASN A 91 -12.45 1.60 2.02
N VAL A 92 -12.18 0.84 3.09
CA VAL A 92 -11.38 -0.39 3.06
C VAL A 92 -11.96 -1.46 2.12
N SER A 93 -13.28 -1.63 2.09
CA SER A 93 -13.91 -2.63 1.19
C SER A 93 -13.76 -2.23 -0.28
N CYS A 94 -13.92 -0.94 -0.60
CA CYS A 94 -13.71 -0.43 -1.95
C CYS A 94 -12.25 -0.61 -2.38
N LEU A 95 -11.31 -0.20 -1.53
CA LEU A 95 -9.88 -0.32 -1.77
C LEU A 95 -9.49 -1.78 -2.00
N THR A 96 -9.97 -2.69 -1.14
CA THR A 96 -9.73 -4.14 -1.28
C THR A 96 -10.19 -4.65 -2.65
N GLY A 97 -11.41 -4.28 -3.08
CA GLY A 97 -11.92 -4.67 -4.40
C GLY A 97 -11.12 -4.07 -5.56
N ALA A 98 -10.70 -2.80 -5.45
CA ALA A 98 -9.89 -2.12 -6.45
C ALA A 98 -8.49 -2.77 -6.60
N TYR A 99 -7.87 -3.15 -5.49
CA TYR A 99 -6.60 -3.89 -5.47
C TYR A 99 -6.76 -5.29 -6.08
N GLN A 100 -7.74 -6.07 -5.62
CA GLN A 100 -7.96 -7.43 -6.12
C GLN A 100 -8.21 -7.46 -7.62
N THR A 101 -9.05 -6.54 -8.13
CA THR A 101 -9.33 -6.40 -9.57
C THR A 101 -8.05 -6.11 -10.36
N ARG A 102 -7.22 -5.19 -9.87
CA ARG A 102 -5.97 -4.84 -10.56
C ARG A 102 -4.92 -5.93 -10.49
N ILE A 103 -4.78 -6.58 -9.35
CA ILE A 103 -3.90 -7.75 -9.17
C ILE A 103 -4.31 -8.87 -10.12
N ALA A 104 -5.61 -9.15 -10.27
CA ALA A 104 -6.10 -10.15 -11.21
C ALA A 104 -5.76 -9.80 -12.67
N ALA A 105 -5.87 -8.52 -13.05
CA ALA A 105 -5.47 -8.06 -14.39
C ALA A 105 -3.96 -8.24 -14.64
N LEU A 106 -3.11 -7.90 -13.66
CA LEU A 106 -1.66 -8.12 -13.76
C LEU A 106 -1.32 -9.61 -13.77
N GLN A 107 -2.03 -10.44 -13.01
CA GLN A 107 -1.86 -11.90 -13.03
C GLN A 107 -2.16 -12.45 -14.42
N ALA A 108 -3.25 -12.03 -15.05
CA ALA A 108 -3.57 -12.45 -16.41
C ALA A 108 -2.47 -12.05 -17.41
N SER A 109 -1.87 -10.86 -17.26
CA SER A 109 -0.73 -10.45 -18.09
C SER A 109 0.52 -11.31 -17.85
N LEU A 110 0.77 -11.73 -16.59
CA LEU A 110 1.86 -12.65 -16.26
C LEU A 110 1.61 -14.04 -16.84
N ASP A 111 0.38 -14.56 -16.70
CA ASP A 111 0.00 -15.88 -17.24
C ASP A 111 0.13 -15.89 -18.77
N GLU A 112 -0.29 -14.82 -19.42
CA GLU A 112 -0.10 -14.66 -20.86
C GLU A 112 1.39 -14.61 -21.24
N PHE A 113 2.21 -13.87 -20.48
CA PHE A 113 3.66 -13.88 -20.67
C PHE A 113 4.23 -15.31 -20.56
N TYR A 114 3.86 -16.07 -19.53
CA TYR A 114 4.30 -17.46 -19.35
C TYR A 114 3.82 -18.39 -20.48
N SER A 115 2.60 -18.23 -20.98
CA SER A 115 2.05 -19.06 -22.05
C SER A 115 2.73 -18.87 -23.41
N ARG A 116 3.33 -17.69 -23.64
CA ARG A 116 4.00 -17.35 -24.91
C ARG A 116 5.51 -17.63 -24.90
N GLY A 117 6.06 -18.14 -23.80
CA GLY A 117 7.49 -18.38 -23.66
C GLY A 117 7.94 -19.78 -24.07
N PRO A 118 9.16 -19.92 -24.61
CA PRO A 118 10.10 -20.96 -24.23
C PRO A 118 11.11 -20.34 -23.25
N PHE A 119 10.68 -20.07 -22.01
CA PHE A 119 11.60 -19.78 -20.91
C PHE A 119 12.03 -21.09 -20.25
#